data_AF-A0A0R3MXH7-F1
#
_entry.id   AF-A0A0R3MXH7-F1
#
_cell.length_a   1.000
_cell.length_b   1.000
_cell.length_c   1.000
_cell.angle_alpha   90.00
_cell.angle_beta   90.00
_cell.angle_gamma   90.00
#
_symmetry.space_group_name_H-M   'P 1'
#
loop_
_entity.id
_entity.type
_entity.pdbx_description
1 polymer ?
#
loop_
_entity_poly.entity_id
_entity_poly.type
_entity_poly.pdbx_seq_one_letter_code
_entity_poly.pdbx_strand_id
1 'polypeptide(L)'
;MTPRVVRSRDEFVQLIRDRRDELQLTMETLDAVTGLADGLCSKLLAPNPTKGMGAISLKALLGALALGIAEVRIIEDPAQAKRMAPRWTKRKRPDFTKRGQLSFGTLLEGTSASQSGDSNGDDHEQGPDTGEDRRRVASEAAGES
;
A
#
# COMPACT_ATOMS: atom_id res chain seq x y z
N MET A 1 29.87 -10.31 13.27
CA MET A 1 28.87 -9.53 14.02
C MET A 1 27.92 -10.48 14.74
N THR A 2 27.60 -10.20 16.02
CA THR A 2 26.61 -10.95 16.83
C THR A 2 25.26 -10.25 16.76
N PRO A 3 24.11 -10.97 16.77
CA PRO A 3 22.79 -10.33 16.86
C PRO A 3 22.68 -9.41 18.09
N ARG A 4 22.11 -8.21 17.90
CA ARG A 4 21.91 -7.21 18.96
C ARG A 4 20.48 -6.69 18.94
N VAL A 5 19.92 -6.46 20.12
CA VAL A 5 18.60 -5.83 20.29
C VAL A 5 18.79 -4.31 20.31
N VAL A 6 17.98 -3.63 19.50
CA VAL A 6 18.02 -2.16 19.33
C VAL A 6 16.66 -1.59 19.72
N ARG A 7 16.65 -0.55 20.56
CA ARG A 7 15.43 0.05 21.11
C ARG A 7 15.17 1.46 20.63
N SER A 8 16.19 2.11 20.08
CA SER A 8 16.11 3.48 19.60
C SER A 8 16.67 3.62 18.19
N ARG A 9 16.27 4.69 17.49
CA ARG A 9 16.84 5.05 16.19
C ARG A 9 18.35 5.24 16.29
N ASP A 10 18.83 5.86 17.36
CA ASP A 10 20.25 6.22 17.47
C ASP A 10 21.11 4.98 17.70
N GLU A 11 20.64 4.03 18.52
CA GLU A 11 21.26 2.69 18.62
C GLU A 11 21.27 1.97 17.26
N PHE A 12 20.19 2.10 16.48
CA PHE A 12 20.11 1.49 15.15
C PHE A 12 21.15 2.08 14.19
N VAL A 13 21.27 3.40 14.16
CA VAL A 13 22.28 4.10 13.35
C VAL A 13 23.68 3.71 13.81
N GLN A 14 23.91 3.63 15.13
CA GLN A 14 25.21 3.23 15.66
C GLN A 14 25.58 1.80 15.27
N LEU A 15 24.63 0.87 15.30
CA LEU A 15 24.82 -0.50 14.84
C LEU A 15 25.26 -0.56 13.36
N ILE A 16 24.68 0.29 12.51
CA ILE A 16 25.07 0.39 11.10
C ILE A 16 26.50 0.93 10.96
N ARG A 17 26.88 1.93 11.76
CA ARG A 17 28.26 2.47 11.77
C ARG A 17 29.28 1.44 12.24
N ASP A 18 28.99 0.76 13.35
CA ASP A 18 29.84 -0.31 13.88
C ASP A 18 30.07 -1.37 12.80
N ARG A 19 29.00 -1.77 12.08
CA ARG A 19 29.12 -2.76 11.00
C ARG A 19 29.94 -2.26 9.82
N ARG A 20 29.77 -1.01 9.41
CA ARG A 20 30.60 -0.39 8.37
C ARG A 20 32.08 -0.42 8.78
N ASP A 21 32.37 -0.07 10.03
CA ASP A 21 33.73 -0.01 10.56
C ASP A 21 34.35 -1.41 10.70
N GLU A 22 33.57 -2.41 11.11
CA GLU A 22 33.97 -3.83 11.09
C GLU A 22 34.37 -4.29 9.67
N LEU A 23 33.66 -3.81 8.65
CA LEU A 23 33.92 -4.12 7.25
C LEU A 23 34.97 -3.20 6.62
N GLN A 24 35.46 -2.19 7.34
CA GLN A 24 36.41 -1.18 6.87
C GLN A 24 35.98 -0.48 5.58
N LEU A 25 34.67 -0.25 5.42
CA LEU A 25 34.12 0.38 4.22
C LEU A 25 34.13 1.90 4.34
N THR A 26 34.51 2.57 3.25
CA THR A 26 34.38 4.02 3.13
C THR A 26 32.93 4.41 2.85
N MET A 27 32.57 5.67 3.10
CA MET A 27 31.23 6.17 2.74
C MET A 27 31.00 6.17 1.24
N GLU A 28 32.03 6.48 0.45
CA GLU A 28 31.98 6.48 -1.01
C GLU A 28 31.71 5.07 -1.56
N THR A 29 32.40 4.06 -1.01
CA THR A 29 32.13 2.66 -1.36
C THR A 29 30.69 2.28 -1.01
N LEU A 30 30.18 2.75 0.12
CA LEU A 30 28.81 2.45 0.53
C LEU A 30 27.78 3.11 -0.40
N ASP A 31 27.99 4.36 -0.79
CA ASP A 31 27.14 5.05 -1.78
C ASP A 31 27.14 4.30 -3.13
N ALA A 32 28.32 3.89 -3.61
CA ALA A 32 28.47 3.14 -4.85
C ALA A 32 27.75 1.77 -4.82
N VAL A 33 27.92 0.99 -3.73
CA VAL A 33 27.30 -0.34 -3.58
C VAL A 33 25.79 -0.24 -3.40
N THR A 34 25.32 0.78 -2.67
CA THR A 34 23.88 0.98 -2.44
C THR A 34 23.14 1.54 -3.66
N GLY A 35 23.87 2.12 -4.63
CA GLY A 35 23.29 2.83 -5.77
C GLY A 35 22.56 4.11 -5.35
N LEU A 36 22.89 4.64 -4.16
CA LEU A 36 22.35 5.89 -3.66
C LEU A 36 23.15 7.08 -4.23
N ALA A 37 22.54 8.27 -4.19
CA ALA A 37 23.25 9.49 -4.59
C ALA A 37 24.47 9.74 -3.70
N ASP A 38 25.56 10.21 -4.30
CA ASP A 38 26.82 10.47 -3.61
C ASP A 38 26.65 11.37 -2.37
N GLY A 39 27.28 10.96 -1.27
CA GLY A 39 27.22 11.65 0.01
C GLY A 39 25.88 11.49 0.75
N LEU A 40 24.93 10.70 0.24
CA LEU A 40 23.70 10.41 0.97
C LEU A 40 24.00 9.54 2.19
N CYS A 41 24.84 8.51 2.08
CA CYS A 41 25.25 7.71 3.24
C CYS A 41 25.90 8.58 4.32
N SER A 42 26.70 9.58 3.93
CA SER A 42 27.30 10.53 4.87
C SER A 42 26.23 11.33 5.62
N LYS A 43 25.15 11.77 4.98
CA LYS A 43 24.04 12.50 5.64
C LYS A 43 23.21 11.62 6.58
N LEU A 44 23.06 10.34 6.23
CA LEU A 44 22.29 9.36 7.00
C LEU A 44 23.06 8.83 8.21
N LEU A 45 24.38 8.67 8.07
CA LEU A 45 25.25 8.05 9.06
C LEU A 45 26.16 9.05 9.79
N ALA A 46 26.10 10.35 9.49
CA ALA A 46 26.82 11.39 10.24
C ALA A 46 26.45 11.38 11.73
N PRO A 47 27.39 11.69 12.66
CA PRO A 47 27.15 11.71 14.11
C PRO A 47 25.86 12.42 14.50
N ASN A 48 25.61 13.58 13.88
CA ASN A 48 24.32 14.25 13.89
C ASN A 48 23.68 14.13 12.49
N PRO A 49 22.78 13.16 12.26
CA PRO A 49 22.24 12.88 10.94
C PRO A 49 21.29 14.00 10.51
N THR A 50 21.64 14.68 9.42
CA THR A 50 20.85 15.77 8.83
C THR A 50 19.61 15.27 8.09
N LYS A 51 19.54 13.97 7.76
CA LYS A 51 18.40 13.35 7.07
C LYS A 51 18.00 12.03 7.74
N GLY A 52 16.69 11.79 7.80
CA GLY A 52 16.13 10.51 8.25
C GLY A 52 16.30 9.41 7.20
N MET A 53 16.51 8.17 7.63
CA MET A 53 16.50 7.01 6.74
C MET A 53 15.07 6.71 6.29
N GLY A 54 14.80 6.90 5.01
CA GLY A 54 13.57 6.41 4.38
C GLY A 54 13.63 4.91 4.09
N ALA A 55 12.49 4.33 3.70
CA ALA A 55 12.38 2.90 3.43
C ALA A 55 13.37 2.40 2.35
N ILE A 56 13.58 3.19 1.29
CA ILE A 56 14.51 2.85 0.19
C ILE A 56 15.96 2.82 0.71
N SER A 57 16.39 3.89 1.38
CA SER A 57 17.75 3.99 1.91
C SER A 57 18.03 2.92 2.96
N LEU A 58 17.04 2.61 3.80
CA LEU A 58 17.13 1.55 4.79
C LEU A 58 17.38 0.19 4.13
N LYS A 59 16.56 -0.17 3.14
CA LYS A 59 16.70 -1.45 2.41
C LYS A 59 18.06 -1.54 1.72
N ALA A 60 18.50 -0.46 1.06
CA ALA A 60 19.77 -0.43 0.35
C ALA A 60 20.97 -0.60 1.31
N LEU A 61 20.98 0.13 2.44
CA LEU A 61 22.03 0.04 3.45
C LEU A 61 22.11 -1.34 4.10
N LEU A 62 20.97 -1.93 4.44
CA LEU A 62 20.92 -3.29 5.00
C LEU A 62 21.47 -4.31 4.01
N GLY A 63 21.11 -4.20 2.73
CA GLY A 63 21.64 -5.05 1.66
C GLY A 63 23.15 -4.90 1.50
N ALA A 64 23.65 -3.66 1.42
CA ALA A 64 25.08 -3.38 1.23
C ALA A 64 25.96 -3.87 2.39
N LEU A 65 25.42 -3.88 3.62
CA LEU A 65 26.14 -4.33 4.82
C LEU A 65 25.86 -5.79 5.20
N ALA A 66 25.09 -6.51 4.37
CA ALA A 66 24.62 -7.87 4.62
C ALA A 66 23.92 -8.02 5.99
N LEU A 67 23.10 -7.04 6.34
CA LEU A 67 22.31 -7.00 7.57
C LEU A 67 20.85 -7.37 7.28
N GLY A 68 20.24 -8.08 8.22
CA GLY A 68 18.82 -8.41 8.22
C GLY A 68 18.16 -8.01 9.53
N ILE A 69 16.88 -7.68 9.47
CA ILE A 69 16.05 -7.47 10.66
C ILE A 69 15.36 -8.80 10.95
N ALA A 70 15.76 -9.47 12.04
CA ALA A 70 15.21 -10.77 12.42
C ALA A 70 13.90 -10.65 13.21
N GLU A 71 13.79 -9.65 14.08
CA GLU A 71 12.63 -9.44 14.94
C GLU A 71 12.32 -7.94 15.07
N VAL A 72 11.03 -7.59 15.00
CA VAL A 72 10.54 -6.24 15.27
C VAL A 72 9.45 -6.34 16.32
N ARG A 73 9.70 -5.78 17.50
CA ARG A 73 8.71 -5.72 18.58
C ARG A 73 8.11 -4.32 18.65
N ILE A 74 6.81 -4.23 18.44
CA ILE A 74 6.04 -2.99 18.54
C ILE A 74 5.29 -3.02 19.87
N ILE A 75 5.54 -2.01 20.72
CA ILE A 75 4.92 -1.85 22.03
C ILE A 75 4.27 -0.47 22.06
N GLU A 76 3.07 -0.39 22.65
CA GLU A 76 2.40 0.88 22.87
C GLU A 76 3.16 1.70 23.92
N ASP A 77 3.50 2.95 23.58
CA ASP A 77 3.96 3.92 24.56
C ASP A 77 2.72 4.50 25.26
N PRO A 78 2.46 4.16 26.54
CA PRO A 78 1.25 4.59 27.23
C PRO A 78 1.17 6.11 27.40
N ALA A 79 2.32 6.80 27.49
CA ALA A 79 2.35 8.25 27.62
C ALA A 79 1.97 8.92 26.29
N GLN A 80 2.50 8.44 25.17
CA GLN A 80 2.12 8.94 23.84
C GLN A 80 0.69 8.57 23.48
N ALA A 81 0.25 7.35 23.81
CA ALA A 81 -1.12 6.91 23.60
C ALA A 81 -2.11 7.84 24.33
N LYS A 82 -1.84 8.19 25.59
CA LYS A 82 -2.67 9.15 26.33
C LYS A 82 -2.72 10.54 25.68
N ARG A 83 -1.61 11.02 25.12
CA ARG A 83 -1.55 12.30 24.39
C ARG A 83 -2.29 12.26 23.06
N MET A 84 -2.26 11.13 22.37
CA MET A 84 -2.86 10.97 21.05
C MET A 84 -4.33 10.56 21.10
N ALA A 85 -4.79 9.93 22.19
CA ALA A 85 -6.18 9.52 22.41
C ALA A 85 -7.24 10.56 22.00
N PRO A 86 -7.14 11.85 22.38
CA PRO A 86 -8.14 12.86 21.97
C PRO A 86 -8.09 13.21 20.47
N ARG A 87 -6.99 12.93 19.76
CA ARG A 87 -6.83 13.20 18.32
C ARG A 87 -7.33 12.05 17.44
N TRP A 88 -7.60 10.88 18.02
CA TRP A 88 -8.05 9.70 17.29
C TRP A 88 -9.56 9.71 17.09
N THR A 89 -10.02 9.91 15.85
CA THR A 89 -11.42 9.70 15.50
C THR A 89 -11.67 8.21 15.29
N LYS A 90 -12.51 7.60 16.14
CA LYS A 90 -12.94 6.21 15.96
C LYS A 90 -13.68 6.07 14.64
N ARG A 91 -13.29 5.08 13.83
CA ARG A 91 -14.01 4.75 12.60
C ARG A 91 -15.45 4.37 12.94
N LYS A 92 -16.42 5.05 12.31
CA LYS A 92 -17.83 4.65 12.39
C LYS A 92 -17.97 3.27 11.73
N ARG A 93 -18.25 2.23 12.52
CA ARG A 93 -18.59 0.92 11.97
C ARG A 93 -20.00 1.04 11.37
N PRO A 94 -20.25 0.55 10.13
CA PRO A 94 -21.61 0.47 9.63
C PRO A 94 -22.44 -0.38 10.60
N ASP A 95 -23.54 0.18 11.11
CA ASP A 95 -24.53 -0.60 11.85
C ASP A 95 -25.21 -1.57 10.87
N PHE A 96 -24.67 -2.78 10.79
CA PHE A 96 -25.31 -3.88 10.05
C PHE A 96 -26.63 -4.31 10.70
N THR A 97 -26.92 -3.85 11.92
CA THR A 97 -28.18 -4.11 12.63
C THR A 97 -29.39 -3.36 12.06
N LYS A 98 -29.18 -2.33 11.21
CA LYS A 98 -30.28 -1.59 10.55
C LYS A 98 -30.58 -2.04 9.13
N ARG A 99 -29.77 -2.93 8.54
CA ARG A 99 -29.98 -3.50 7.20
C ARG A 99 -30.32 -4.98 7.32
N GLY A 100 -31.62 -5.25 7.42
CA GLY A 100 -32.18 -6.59 7.23
C GLY A 100 -32.32 -7.41 8.52
N GLN A 101 -33.42 -7.19 9.23
CA GLN A 101 -34.24 -8.33 9.65
C GLN A 101 -34.72 -9.06 8.38
N LEU A 102 -33.81 -9.77 7.70
CA LEU A 102 -34.21 -10.84 6.81
C LEU A 102 -34.00 -12.11 7.61
N SER A 103 -35.03 -12.42 8.41
CA SER A 103 -35.15 -13.75 8.99
C SER A 103 -35.11 -14.75 7.85
N PHE A 104 -34.19 -15.71 7.94
CA PHE A 104 -34.06 -16.84 7.03
C PHE A 104 -35.40 -17.59 6.79
N GLY A 105 -36.36 -17.47 7.73
CA GLY A 105 -37.70 -18.05 7.59
C GLY A 105 -38.58 -17.42 6.50
N THR A 106 -38.40 -16.14 6.15
CA THR A 106 -39.26 -15.45 5.16
C THR A 106 -38.95 -15.85 3.72
N LEU A 107 -37.80 -16.49 3.48
CA LEU A 107 -37.38 -16.98 2.16
C LEU A 107 -37.98 -18.36 1.79
N LEU A 108 -38.60 -19.06 2.75
CA LEU A 108 -39.12 -20.42 2.56
C LEU A 108 -40.65 -20.51 2.43
N GLU A 109 -41.39 -19.42 2.67
CA GLU A 109 -42.86 -19.41 2.61
C GLU A 109 -43.44 -18.98 1.24
N GLY A 110 -42.61 -18.65 0.26
CA GLY A 110 -43.06 -18.10 -1.03
C GLY A 110 -43.35 -19.09 -2.16
N THR A 111 -43.15 -20.40 -1.95
CA THR A 111 -43.14 -21.38 -3.06
C THR A 111 -44.23 -22.44 -2.91
N SER A 112 -45.51 -22.06 -2.94
CA SER A 112 -46.60 -22.99 -3.25
C SER A 112 -47.91 -22.28 -3.64
N ALA A 113 -48.23 -22.27 -4.95
CA ALA A 113 -49.57 -22.26 -5.60
C ALA A 113 -49.42 -21.63 -7.01
N SER A 114 -49.15 -22.37 -8.08
CA SER A 114 -50.07 -23.16 -8.94
C SER A 114 -51.24 -22.38 -9.59
N GLN A 115 -51.02 -22.04 -10.87
CA GLN A 115 -51.89 -22.28 -12.06
C GLN A 115 -53.17 -21.47 -12.38
N SER A 116 -53.36 -21.38 -13.72
CA SER A 116 -54.54 -21.00 -14.55
C SER A 116 -54.75 -19.50 -14.80
N GLY A 117 -55.01 -18.99 -16.02
CA GLY A 117 -55.16 -19.55 -17.37
C GLY A 117 -55.75 -18.44 -18.28
N ASP A 118 -55.43 -18.46 -19.58
CA ASP A 118 -56.11 -17.81 -20.74
C ASP A 118 -56.22 -16.26 -20.78
N SER A 119 -56.18 -15.52 -21.91
CA SER A 119 -55.97 -15.78 -23.34
C SER A 119 -55.98 -14.43 -24.12
N ASN A 120 -55.30 -14.41 -25.28
CA ASN A 120 -55.50 -13.63 -26.53
C ASN A 120 -55.31 -12.10 -26.70
N GLY A 121 -54.67 -11.75 -27.83
CA GLY A 121 -54.77 -10.49 -28.58
C GLY A 121 -53.43 -9.77 -28.81
N ASP A 122 -52.50 -10.28 -29.62
CA ASP A 122 -52.30 -10.09 -31.08
C ASP A 122 -52.01 -8.65 -31.57
N ASP A 123 -51.05 -8.60 -32.51
CA ASP A 123 -50.69 -7.55 -33.48
C ASP A 123 -49.99 -6.24 -33.01
N HIS A 124 -48.68 -6.10 -33.28
CA HIS A 124 -48.14 -5.79 -34.61
C HIS A 124 -46.61 -5.55 -34.58
N GLU A 125 -45.86 -6.29 -35.40
CA GLU A 125 -44.48 -5.99 -35.79
C GLU A 125 -44.38 -4.67 -36.57
N GLN A 126 -43.32 -3.90 -36.32
CA GLN A 126 -42.37 -3.41 -37.34
C GLN A 126 -41.25 -2.58 -36.70
N GLY A 127 -40.03 -3.11 -36.72
CA GLY A 127 -38.84 -2.27 -36.95
C GLY A 127 -38.79 -1.85 -38.43
N PRO A 128 -37.76 -1.15 -38.93
CA PRO A 128 -36.39 -1.20 -38.43
C PRO A 128 -35.63 0.16 -38.51
N ASP A 129 -34.34 0.07 -38.20
CA ASP A 129 -33.25 0.76 -38.91
C ASP A 129 -33.17 2.31 -38.86
N THR A 130 -32.08 2.78 -38.26
CA THR A 130 -31.32 3.90 -38.81
C THR A 130 -29.87 3.77 -38.32
N GLY A 131 -29.03 3.29 -39.23
CA GLY A 131 -27.58 3.45 -39.14
C GLY A 131 -27.11 4.89 -39.41
N GLU A 132 -25.81 5.08 -39.18
CA GLU A 132 -24.84 6.02 -39.78
C GLU A 132 -23.79 6.32 -38.71
N ASP A 133 -22.62 5.67 -38.72
CA ASP A 133 -21.53 5.80 -39.69
C ASP A 133 -21.04 7.25 -39.86
N ARG A 134 -19.96 7.58 -39.13
CA ARG A 134 -18.95 8.52 -39.61
C ARG A 134 -17.56 7.99 -39.31
N ARG A 135 -17.07 7.17 -40.24
CA ARG A 135 -15.67 7.19 -40.69
C ARG A 135 -15.19 8.62 -40.93
N ARG A 136 -13.94 8.92 -40.55
CA ARG A 136 -12.81 9.35 -41.41
C ARG A 136 -11.67 9.86 -40.50
N VAL A 137 -10.52 9.20 -40.44
CA VAL A 137 -9.41 9.12 -41.43
C VAL A 137 -8.57 10.41 -41.47
N ALA A 138 -7.32 10.29 -41.01
CA ALA A 138 -6.06 10.80 -41.63
C ALA A 138 -4.95 10.68 -40.56
N SER A 139 -3.93 9.80 -40.66
CA SER A 139 -2.80 9.72 -41.62
C SER A 139 -1.83 10.91 -41.57
N GLU A 140 -0.56 10.57 -41.29
CA GLU A 140 0.69 11.16 -41.81
C GLU A 140 1.08 12.63 -41.50
N ALA A 141 2.23 12.78 -40.84
CA ALA A 141 3.44 13.46 -41.35
C ALA A 141 4.57 13.30 -40.30
N ALA A 142 5.70 12.66 -40.65
CA ALA A 142 7.01 13.31 -40.89
C ALA A 142 7.58 14.03 -39.65
N GLY A 143 8.80 13.79 -39.16
CA GLY A 143 10.04 13.55 -39.90
C GLY A 143 10.78 14.87 -40.09
N GLU A 144 11.58 15.28 -39.10
CA GLU A 144 12.63 16.32 -39.16
C GLU A 144 13.58 15.99 -37.98
N SER A 145 14.71 15.33 -38.22
CA SER A 145 16.03 15.90 -38.56
C SER A 145 16.58 16.83 -37.48
#